data_AF-W1YL36-F1
#
_entry.id   AF-W1YL36-F1
#
_cell.length_a   1.000
_cell.length_b   1.000
_cell.length_c   1.000
_cell.angle_alpha   90.00
_cell.angle_beta   90.00
_cell.angle_gamma   90.00
#
_symmetry.space_group_name_H-M   'P 1'
#
loop_
_entity.id
_entity.type
_entity.pdbx_description
1 polymer ?
#
loop_
_entity_poly.entity_id
_entity_poly.type
_entity_poly.pdbx_seq_one_letter_code
_entity_poly.pdbx_strand_id
1 'polypeptide(L)'
;PITVKPQKDTYNPVGKPQTVDNGTVPDAEASVDKKDSPSGTTVRWKETPEVTTPGEHTGVAIVHYPDGSEEEVDVPITVKPQKD
;
A
#
# COMPACT_ATOMS: atom_id res chain seq x y z
N PRO A 1 -2.74 -35.16 -2.21
CA PRO A 1 -2.58 -33.76 -2.66
C PRO A 1 -2.05 -32.89 -1.51
N ILE A 2 -0.85 -32.31 -1.67
CA ILE A 2 -0.36 -31.29 -0.74
C ILE A 2 -0.96 -29.96 -1.23
N THR A 3 -2.01 -29.48 -0.58
CA THR A 3 -2.56 -28.16 -0.88
C THR A 3 -1.75 -27.14 -0.09
N VAL A 4 -0.81 -26.46 -0.76
CA VAL A 4 -0.13 -25.30 -0.18
C VAL A 4 -1.17 -24.18 -0.07
N LYS A 5 -1.34 -23.63 1.13
CA LYS A 5 -2.23 -22.47 1.34
C LYS A 5 -1.61 -21.23 0.68
N PRO A 6 -2.41 -20.39 -0.01
CA PRO A 6 -1.93 -19.11 -0.52
C PRO A 6 -1.34 -18.23 0.59
N GLN A 7 -0.29 -17.48 0.28
CA GLN A 7 0.38 -16.60 1.22
C GLN A 7 -0.53 -15.44 1.65
N LYS A 8 -1.35 -14.89 0.74
CA LYS A 8 -2.41 -13.92 1.07
C LYS A 8 -3.39 -14.38 2.15
N ASP A 9 -3.62 -15.68 2.33
CA ASP A 9 -4.53 -16.20 3.37
C ASP A 9 -3.81 -16.39 4.72
N THR A 10 -2.51 -16.10 4.76
CA THR A 10 -1.61 -16.28 5.92
C THR A 10 -1.09 -14.96 6.45
N TYR A 11 -0.82 -13.99 5.56
CA TYR A 11 -0.29 -12.68 5.91
C TYR A 11 -1.38 -11.62 5.79
N ASN A 12 -1.33 -10.60 6.64
CA ASN A 12 -2.32 -9.54 6.67
C ASN A 12 -1.61 -8.18 6.65
N PRO A 13 -1.18 -7.71 5.46
CA PRO A 13 -0.51 -6.43 5.30
C PRO A 13 -1.44 -5.28 5.72
N VAL A 14 -0.87 -4.25 6.32
CA VAL A 14 -1.66 -3.13 6.88
C VAL A 14 -1.18 -1.80 6.31
N GLY A 15 -2.10 -1.02 5.76
CA GLY A 15 -1.80 0.32 5.25
C GLY A 15 -1.38 1.24 6.39
N LYS A 16 -0.31 2.00 6.18
CA LYS A 16 0.22 2.99 7.13
C LYS A 16 -0.23 4.38 6.72
N PRO A 17 -0.80 5.19 7.63
CA PRO A 17 -1.15 6.57 7.32
C PRO A 17 0.06 7.34 6.79
N GLN A 18 -0.07 7.91 5.61
CA GLN A 18 0.93 8.76 4.99
C GLN A 18 0.55 10.22 5.12
N THR A 19 1.54 11.10 5.25
CA THR A 19 1.34 12.53 5.15
C THR A 19 2.33 13.10 4.16
N VAL A 20 1.83 13.68 3.07
CA VAL A 20 2.63 14.15 1.94
C VAL A 20 2.35 15.62 1.64
N ASP A 21 3.30 16.27 0.99
CA ASP A 21 3.10 17.61 0.44
C ASP A 21 2.26 17.54 -0.84
N ASN A 22 1.63 18.65 -1.21
CA ASN A 22 0.81 18.73 -2.43
C ASN A 22 1.61 18.29 -3.66
N GLY A 23 1.03 17.41 -4.48
CA GLY A 23 1.63 16.85 -5.68
C GLY A 23 2.63 15.70 -5.43
N THR A 24 2.92 15.34 -4.17
CA THR A 24 3.91 14.31 -3.85
C THR A 24 3.25 12.96 -3.60
N VAL A 25 3.48 11.99 -4.49
CA VAL A 25 2.98 10.62 -4.33
C VAL A 25 3.86 9.87 -3.32
N PRO A 26 3.29 9.31 -2.23
CA PRO A 26 4.06 8.50 -1.29
C PRO A 26 4.52 7.19 -1.94
N ASP A 27 5.63 6.65 -1.46
CA ASP A 27 6.12 5.36 -1.91
C ASP A 27 5.22 4.22 -1.40
N ALA A 28 4.78 3.32 -2.29
CA ALA A 28 3.86 2.24 -1.94
C ALA A 28 4.49 1.22 -0.97
N GLU A 29 5.77 0.92 -1.15
CA GLU A 29 6.54 -0.02 -0.31
C GLU A 29 6.70 0.50 1.13
N ALA A 30 6.85 1.81 1.28
CA ALA A 30 6.86 2.47 2.60
C ALA A 30 5.46 2.64 3.21
N SER A 31 4.43 2.58 2.39
CA SER A 31 3.03 2.84 2.78
C SER A 31 2.30 1.61 3.32
N VAL A 32 2.86 0.41 3.20
CA VAL A 32 2.25 -0.83 3.69
C VAL A 32 3.20 -1.54 4.65
N ASP A 33 2.69 -1.97 5.81
CA ASP A 33 3.42 -2.85 6.70
C ASP A 33 3.45 -4.28 6.14
N LYS A 34 4.67 -4.75 5.87
CA LYS A 34 4.97 -6.09 5.37
C LYS A 34 5.89 -6.88 6.31
N LYS A 35 5.99 -6.48 7.58
CA LYS A 35 6.94 -7.04 8.56
C LYS A 35 6.92 -8.57 8.64
N ASP A 36 5.75 -9.17 8.47
CA ASP A 36 5.57 -10.62 8.55
C ASP A 36 5.52 -11.28 7.17
N SER A 37 5.48 -10.50 6.08
CA SER A 37 5.40 -11.02 4.71
C SER A 37 6.70 -11.70 4.28
N PRO A 38 6.61 -12.68 3.37
CA PRO A 38 7.77 -13.42 2.88
C PRO A 38 8.72 -12.50 2.09
N SER A 39 10.00 -12.84 2.09
CA SER A 39 10.99 -12.15 1.26
C SER A 39 10.59 -12.22 -0.21
N GLY A 40 10.63 -11.08 -0.92
CA GLY A 40 10.18 -10.98 -2.30
C GLY A 40 8.74 -10.48 -2.46
N THR A 41 8.01 -10.25 -1.37
CA THR A 41 6.77 -9.47 -1.41
C THR A 41 7.05 -8.05 -1.86
N THR A 42 6.30 -7.61 -2.87
CA THR A 42 6.36 -6.26 -3.45
C THR A 42 5.03 -5.56 -3.27
N VAL A 43 5.04 -4.24 -3.26
CA VAL A 43 3.90 -3.37 -3.06
C VAL A 43 3.89 -2.30 -4.13
N ARG A 44 2.75 -2.12 -4.79
CA ARG A 44 2.55 -1.10 -5.81
C ARG A 44 1.21 -0.41 -5.62
N TRP A 45 1.08 0.83 -6.05
CA TRP A 45 -0.24 1.46 -6.09
C TRP A 45 -1.11 0.79 -7.17
N LYS A 46 -2.36 0.48 -6.83
CA LYS A 46 -3.38 0.03 -7.80
C LYS A 46 -3.65 1.14 -8.81
N GLU A 47 -3.82 2.35 -8.30
CA GLU A 47 -3.98 3.60 -9.06
C GLU A 47 -3.15 4.69 -8.40
N THR A 48 -2.72 5.70 -9.16
CA THR A 48 -1.94 6.82 -8.59
C THR A 48 -2.79 7.54 -7.55
N PRO A 49 -2.35 7.65 -6.29
CA PRO A 49 -3.12 8.32 -5.25
C PRO A 49 -3.38 9.79 -5.57
N GLU A 50 -4.55 10.30 -5.17
CA GLU A 50 -4.86 11.72 -5.27
C GLU A 50 -4.02 12.51 -4.27
N VAL A 51 -3.07 13.30 -4.79
CA VAL A 51 -2.17 14.12 -3.98
C VAL A 51 -2.19 15.60 -4.35
N THR A 52 -3.06 15.99 -5.28
CA THR A 52 -3.16 17.37 -5.78
C THR A 52 -4.16 18.21 -5.00
N THR A 53 -5.05 17.58 -4.24
CA THR A 53 -6.06 18.27 -3.42
C THR A 53 -5.69 18.13 -1.95
N PRO A 54 -5.47 19.21 -1.19
CA PRO A 54 -5.25 19.12 0.25
C PRO A 54 -6.43 18.46 0.97
N GLY A 55 -6.16 17.57 1.92
CA GLY A 55 -7.19 16.83 2.64
C GLY A 55 -6.84 15.37 2.89
N GLU A 56 -7.83 14.61 3.38
CA GLU A 56 -7.74 13.17 3.57
C GLU A 56 -8.20 12.45 2.31
N HIS A 57 -7.38 11.50 1.87
CA HIS A 57 -7.60 10.64 0.71
C HIS A 57 -7.31 9.20 1.09
N THR A 58 -7.80 8.27 0.28
CA THR A 58 -7.49 6.84 0.42
C THR A 58 -6.83 6.35 -0.86
N GLY A 59 -5.60 5.85 -0.74
CA GLY A 59 -4.91 5.14 -1.81
C GLY A 59 -5.08 3.63 -1.64
N VAL A 60 -5.11 2.89 -2.74
CA VAL A 60 -5.19 1.42 -2.72
C VAL A 60 -3.86 0.84 -3.18
N ALA A 61 -3.20 0.07 -2.33
CA ALA A 61 -1.96 -0.63 -2.64
C ALA A 61 -2.23 -2.11 -2.95
N ILE A 62 -1.55 -2.66 -3.95
CA ILE A 62 -1.53 -4.08 -4.28
C ILE A 62 -0.25 -4.68 -3.71
N VAL A 63 -0.41 -5.66 -2.83
CA VAL A 63 0.67 -6.49 -2.28
C VAL A 63 0.76 -7.75 -3.12
N HIS A 64 1.87 -7.93 -3.83
CA HIS A 64 2.16 -9.11 -4.64
C HIS A 64 3.15 -10.03 -3.92
N TYR A 65 2.72 -11.26 -3.65
CA TYR A 65 3.48 -12.28 -2.95
C TYR A 65 4.30 -13.16 -3.91
N PRO A 66 5.40 -13.77 -3.45
CA PRO A 66 6.22 -14.69 -4.26
C PRO A 66 5.47 -15.91 -4.81
N ASP A 67 4.39 -16.36 -4.17
CA ASP A 67 3.54 -17.44 -4.66
C ASP A 67 2.59 -17.03 -5.80
N GLY A 68 2.63 -15.75 -6.20
CA GLY A 68 1.78 -15.15 -7.22
C GLY A 68 0.41 -14.72 -6.71
N SER A 69 0.12 -14.88 -5.42
CA SER A 69 -1.08 -14.30 -4.83
C SER A 69 -0.95 -12.78 -4.67
N GLU A 70 -2.08 -12.09 -4.72
CA GLU A 70 -2.16 -10.64 -4.56
C GLU A 70 -3.27 -10.27 -3.55
N GLU A 71 -3.09 -9.13 -2.89
CA GLU A 71 -4.04 -8.57 -1.94
C GLU A 71 -4.10 -7.04 -2.06
N GLU A 72 -5.27 -6.46 -1.83
CA GLU A 72 -5.48 -5.00 -1.85
C GLU A 72 -5.49 -4.46 -0.42
N VAL A 73 -4.78 -3.36 -0.20
CA VAL A 73 -4.63 -2.73 1.11
C VAL A 73 -4.95 -1.24 0.97
N ASP A 74 -5.94 -0.80 1.74
CA ASP A 74 -6.28 0.62 1.84
C ASP A 74 -5.23 1.37 2.68
N VAL A 75 -4.74 2.47 2.13
CA VAL A 75 -3.77 3.35 2.78
C VAL A 75 -4.39 4.74 2.94
N PRO A 76 -4.55 5.25 4.16
CA PRO A 76 -4.96 6.63 4.38
C PRO A 76 -3.82 7.59 4.04
N ILE A 77 -4.10 8.60 3.22
CA ILE A 77 -3.12 9.59 2.75
C ILE A 77 -3.65 10.97 3.09
N THR A 78 -2.88 11.74 3.86
CA THR A 78 -3.17 13.14 4.16
C THR A 78 -2.28 14.04 3.32
N VAL A 79 -2.90 14.84 2.47
CA VAL A 79 -2.21 15.83 1.62
C VAL A 79 -2.21 17.16 2.33
N LYS A 80 -1.01 17.70 2.60
CA LYS A 80 -0.85 19.00 3.24
C LYS A 80 -1.28 20.13 2.28
N PRO A 81 -1.86 21.21 2.81
CA PRO A 81 -2.12 22.42 2.01
C PRO A 81 -0.80 22.97 1.47
N GLN A 82 -0.81 23.34 0.19
CA GLN A 82 0.31 24.06 -0.40
C GLN A 82 0.41 25.41 0.32
N LYS A 83 1.54 25.65 0.99
CA LYS A 83 1.84 27.00 1.50
C LYS A 83 2.44 27.77 0.34
N ASP A 84 1.73 28.81 -0.07
CA ASP A 84 2.24 29.88 -0.95
C ASP A 84 3.32 30.69 -0.22
#